data_AF-A0A976PGG3-F1
#
_entry.id   AF-A0A976PGG3-F1
#
_cell.length_a   1.000
_cell.length_b   1.000
_cell.length_c   1.000
_cell.angle_alpha   90.00
_cell.angle_beta   90.00
_cell.angle_gamma   90.00
#
_symmetry.space_group_name_H-M   'P 1'
#
loop_
_entity.id
_entity.type
_entity.pdbx_description
1 polymer ?
#
loop_
_entity_poly.entity_id
_entity_poly.type
_entity_poly.pdbx_seq_one_letter_code
_entity_poly.pdbx_strand_id
1 'polypeptide(L)'
;MKNQNSIKLFLVFIAFWATSVQAEYRVYQYYVKSRFSLPQDKNSYIVTSTLDPVSYVAYHGGYDSLKVDLIRSWTCVGHTGAGKELCEPVLESFNEQERLNQGRL
;
A
#
# COMPACT_ATOMS: atom_id res chain seq x y z
N MET A 1 -42.23 -21.90 16.17
CA MET A 1 -41.01 -22.25 16.93
C MET A 1 -40.13 -23.35 16.29
N LYS A 2 -40.45 -23.89 15.10
CA LYS A 2 -39.66 -24.98 14.47
C LYS A 2 -38.42 -24.49 13.70
N ASN A 3 -38.44 -23.26 13.18
CA ASN A 3 -37.36 -22.71 12.34
C ASN A 3 -36.17 -22.13 13.14
N GLN A 4 -36.31 -21.93 14.45
CA GLN A 4 -35.30 -21.28 15.28
C GLN A 4 -34.06 -22.16 15.50
N ASN A 5 -34.25 -23.48 15.58
CA ASN A 5 -33.15 -24.45 15.67
C ASN A 5 -32.40 -24.58 14.33
N SER A 6 -33.12 -24.48 13.21
CA SER A 6 -32.54 -24.47 11.86
C SER A 6 -31.67 -23.23 11.62
N ILE A 7 -32.11 -22.06 12.10
CA ILE A 7 -31.34 -20.80 12.00
C ILE A 7 -30.05 -20.88 12.83
N LYS A 8 -30.11 -21.42 14.05
CA LYS A 8 -28.92 -21.61 14.89
C LYS A 8 -27.89 -22.53 14.23
N LEU A 9 -28.36 -23.64 13.63
CA LEU A 9 -27.51 -24.57 12.91
C LEU A 9 -26.83 -23.91 11.70
N PHE A 10 -27.57 -23.06 10.98
CA PHE A 10 -27.07 -22.30 9.84
C PHE A 10 -25.99 -21.27 10.24
N LEU A 11 -26.17 -20.58 11.37
CA LEU A 11 -25.16 -19.63 11.89
C LEU A 11 -23.87 -20.34 12.33
N VAL A 12 -23.97 -21.52 12.96
CA VAL A 12 -22.80 -22.35 13.32
C VAL A 12 -22.08 -22.82 12.06
N PHE A 13 -22.83 -23.19 11.01
CA PHE A 13 -22.24 -23.55 9.73
C PHE A 13 -21.45 -22.38 9.14
N ILE A 14 -22.04 -21.17 9.04
CA ILE A 14 -21.34 -19.97 8.53
C ILE A 14 -20.06 -19.68 9.30
N ALA A 15 -20.09 -19.78 10.63
CA ALA A 15 -18.91 -19.52 11.47
C ALA A 15 -17.75 -20.51 11.18
N PHE A 16 -18.07 -21.75 10.81
CA PHE A 16 -17.08 -22.78 10.47
C PHE A 16 -16.34 -22.50 9.15
N TRP A 17 -16.97 -21.79 8.21
CA TRP A 17 -16.38 -21.49 6.90
C TRP A 17 -15.53 -20.20 6.87
N ALA A 18 -15.45 -19.44 7.95
CA ALA A 18 -14.85 -18.10 7.96
C ALA A 18 -13.32 -18.05 8.19
N THR A 19 -12.59 -19.15 8.05
CA THR A 19 -11.23 -19.30 8.63
C THR A 19 -10.06 -18.83 7.76
N SER A 20 -10.28 -18.21 6.60
CA SER A 20 -9.19 -17.89 5.65
C SER A 20 -9.20 -16.44 5.15
N VAL A 21 -9.24 -15.46 6.05
CA VAL A 21 -9.02 -14.05 5.67
C VAL A 21 -7.55 -13.72 5.90
N GLN A 22 -6.77 -13.68 4.82
CA GLN A 22 -5.45 -13.06 4.85
C GLN A 22 -5.64 -11.56 4.61
N ALA A 23 -5.05 -10.75 5.49
CA ALA A 23 -4.96 -9.32 5.23
C ALA A 23 -3.95 -9.08 4.11
N GLU A 24 -4.19 -8.08 3.29
CA GLU A 24 -3.24 -7.59 2.30
C GLU A 24 -3.06 -6.09 2.50
N TYR A 25 -1.86 -5.61 2.22
CA TYR A 25 -1.57 -4.18 2.23
C TYR A 25 -0.70 -3.82 1.03
N ARG A 26 -0.76 -2.56 0.62
CA ARG A 26 0.04 -2.04 -0.49
C ARG A 26 1.19 -1.22 0.03
N VAL A 27 2.36 -1.40 -0.57
CA VAL A 27 3.55 -0.60 -0.31
C VAL A 27 3.84 0.23 -1.54
N TYR A 28 4.27 1.46 -1.31
CA TYR A 28 4.61 2.44 -2.32
C TYR A 28 6.02 2.92 -2.08
N GLN A 29 6.77 3.09 -3.17
CA GLN A 29 8.07 3.75 -3.14
C GLN A 29 7.98 5.06 -3.90
N TYR A 30 8.36 6.13 -3.23
CA TYR A 30 8.24 7.50 -3.74
C TYR A 30 9.61 8.14 -3.90
N TYR A 31 9.70 9.03 -4.88
CA TYR A 31 10.72 10.07 -4.93
C TYR A 31 10.10 11.37 -4.39
N VAL A 32 10.59 11.84 -3.26
CA VAL A 32 10.06 13.03 -2.57
C VAL A 32 10.98 14.22 -2.82
N LYS A 33 10.38 15.35 -3.18
CA LYS A 33 11.04 16.64 -3.39
C LYS A 33 10.33 17.71 -2.55
N SER A 34 11.10 18.56 -1.88
CA SER A 34 10.54 19.78 -1.29
C SER A 34 10.10 20.74 -2.41
N ARG A 35 8.97 21.42 -2.22
CA ARG A 35 8.57 22.55 -3.08
C ARG A 35 9.14 23.89 -2.59
N PHE A 36 9.63 23.95 -1.35
CA PHE A 36 10.27 25.13 -0.83
C PHE A 36 11.68 25.26 -1.41
N SER A 37 12.00 26.42 -1.97
CA SER A 37 13.32 26.75 -2.49
C SER A 37 14.26 27.24 -1.38
N LEU A 38 14.16 26.67 -0.18
CA LEU A 38 15.08 26.99 0.91
C LEU A 38 16.44 26.31 0.64
N PRO A 39 17.58 26.99 0.90
CA PRO A 39 18.91 26.47 0.56
C PRO A 39 19.23 25.10 1.19
N GLN A 40 18.56 24.75 2.29
CA GLN A 40 18.78 23.53 3.08
C GLN A 40 17.86 22.36 2.69
N ASP A 41 16.76 22.63 1.98
CA ASP A 41 15.68 21.65 1.67
C ASP A 41 15.77 21.03 0.26
N LYS A 42 16.89 21.24 -0.44
CA LYS A 42 17.07 20.77 -1.84
C LYS A 42 17.26 19.26 -1.99
N ASN A 43 17.38 18.51 -0.90
CA ASN A 43 17.70 17.10 -0.98
C ASN A 43 16.42 16.29 -1.20
N SER A 44 16.21 15.92 -2.45
CA SER A 44 15.26 14.87 -2.79
C SER A 44 15.71 13.52 -2.25
N TYR A 45 14.77 12.69 -1.82
CA TYR A 45 15.08 11.35 -1.29
C TYR A 45 14.04 10.33 -1.73
N ILE A 46 14.44 9.05 -1.67
CA ILE A 46 13.55 7.92 -1.92
C ILE A 46 13.03 7.43 -0.58
N VAL A 47 11.72 7.20 -0.48
CA VAL A 47 11.08 6.68 0.72
C VAL A 47 10.09 5.59 0.37
N THR A 48 9.96 4.62 1.25
CA THR A 48 8.98 3.53 1.16
C THR A 48 7.92 3.72 2.23
N SER A 49 6.64 3.64 1.85
CA SER A 49 5.51 3.86 2.76
C SER A 49 4.31 3.01 2.37
N THR A 50 3.42 2.77 3.32
CA THR A 50 2.12 2.11 3.11
C THR A 50 1.01 3.12 2.79
N LEU A 51 1.29 4.42 2.95
CA LEU A 51 0.37 5.48 2.59
C LEU A 51 0.34 5.63 1.07
N ASP A 52 -0.87 5.62 0.50
CA ASP A 52 -1.08 5.98 -0.90
C ASP A 52 -0.64 7.44 -1.16
N PRO A 53 -0.44 7.85 -2.42
CA PRO A 53 0.16 9.14 -2.72
C PRO A 53 -0.61 10.32 -2.13
N VAL A 54 -1.94 10.25 -2.08
CA VAL A 54 -2.79 11.32 -1.55
C VAL A 54 -2.65 11.38 -0.03
N SER A 55 -2.74 10.22 0.64
CA SER A 55 -2.56 10.12 2.09
C SER A 55 -1.16 10.52 2.55
N TYR A 56 -0.13 10.13 1.80
CA TYR A 56 1.26 10.48 2.12
C TYR A 56 1.46 11.99 2.07
N VAL A 57 0.97 12.64 1.02
CA VAL A 57 1.03 14.10 0.87
C VAL A 57 0.25 14.80 1.99
N ALA A 58 -0.98 14.35 2.28
CA ALA A 58 -1.80 14.95 3.34
C ALA A 58 -1.12 14.86 4.72
N TYR A 59 -0.51 13.71 5.04
CA TYR A 59 0.20 13.51 6.31
C TYR A 59 1.44 14.42 6.44
N HIS A 60 2.14 14.70 5.34
CA HIS A 60 3.38 15.47 5.36
C HIS A 60 3.20 16.95 4.98
N GLY A 61 2.03 17.53 5.23
CA GLY A 61 1.82 18.99 5.08
C GLY A 61 1.30 19.44 3.70
N GLY A 62 0.74 18.52 2.91
CA GLY A 62 0.00 18.84 1.70
C GLY A 62 0.84 19.12 0.46
N TYR A 63 0.15 19.37 -0.65
CA TYR A 63 0.77 19.61 -1.97
C TYR A 63 1.54 20.92 -2.05
N ASP A 64 1.37 21.84 -1.10
CA ASP A 64 2.13 23.09 -1.05
C ASP A 64 3.56 22.87 -0.53
N SER A 65 3.73 21.87 0.34
CA SER A 65 5.01 21.58 0.99
C SER A 65 5.89 20.65 0.17
N LEU A 66 5.28 19.66 -0.50
CA LEU A 66 6.00 18.55 -1.10
C LEU A 66 5.49 18.22 -2.51
N LYS A 67 6.39 17.70 -3.33
CA LYS A 67 6.06 16.97 -4.56
C LYS A 67 6.51 15.52 -4.39
N VAL A 68 5.61 14.60 -4.70
CA VAL A 68 5.81 13.15 -4.55
C VAL A 68 5.58 12.51 -5.91
N ASP A 69 6.61 11.86 -6.45
CA ASP A 69 6.53 11.10 -7.69
C ASP A 69 6.57 9.60 -7.35
N LEU A 70 5.55 8.82 -7.78
CA LEU A 70 5.49 7.37 -7.52
C LEU A 70 6.49 6.63 -8.43
N ILE A 71 7.41 5.89 -7.81
CA ILE A 71 8.39 5.06 -8.51
C ILE A 71 7.77 3.69 -8.81
N ARG A 72 7.26 3.02 -7.77
CA ARG A 72 6.64 1.69 -7.88
C ARG A 72 5.73 1.39 -6.69
N SER A 73 4.90 0.37 -6.85
CA SER A 73 4.07 -0.17 -5.77
C SER A 73 3.97 -1.69 -5.87
N TRP A 74 3.83 -2.37 -4.75
CA TRP A 74 3.61 -3.82 -4.69
C TRP A 74 2.65 -4.18 -3.56
N THR A 75 2.02 -5.35 -3.67
CA THR A 75 1.12 -5.89 -2.65
C THR A 75 1.87 -6.85 -1.76
N CYS A 76 1.66 -6.73 -0.45
CA CYS A 76 2.20 -7.58 0.58
C CYS A 76 1.06 -8.33 1.28
N VAL A 77 1.27 -9.61 1.56
CA VAL A 77 0.36 -10.40 2.39
C VAL A 77 0.69 -10.17 3.86
N GLY A 78 -0.34 -10.02 4.69
CA GLY A 78 -0.26 -9.79 6.14
C GLY A 78 -0.69 -8.38 6.54
N HIS A 79 -0.13 -7.88 7.65
CA HIS A 79 -0.44 -6.57 8.23
C HIS A 79 0.82 -5.81 8.64
N THR A 80 0.71 -4.50 8.74
CA THR A 80 1.81 -3.57 9.06
C THR A 80 1.88 -3.19 10.55
N GLY A 81 0.95 -3.69 11.37
CA GLY A 81 0.92 -3.45 12.82
C GLY A 81 2.17 -3.97 13.58
N ALA A 82 2.35 -3.47 14.80
CA ALA A 82 3.47 -3.80 15.71
C ALA A 82 4.87 -3.43 15.17
N GLY A 83 4.96 -2.45 14.27
CA GLY A 83 6.25 -1.98 13.74
C GLY A 83 6.97 -3.01 12.87
N LYS A 84 6.23 -3.96 12.29
CA LYS A 84 6.78 -4.91 11.33
C LYS A 84 7.40 -4.18 10.14
N GLU A 85 8.54 -4.69 9.69
CA GLU A 85 9.18 -4.19 8.48
C GLU A 85 8.28 -4.41 7.25
N LEU A 86 8.41 -3.52 6.27
CA LEU A 86 7.66 -3.63 5.02
C LEU A 86 8.23 -4.76 4.16
N CYS A 87 7.36 -5.51 3.50
CA CYS A 87 7.82 -6.60 2.64
C CYS A 87 8.62 -6.06 1.45
N GLU A 88 9.60 -6.83 0.97
CA GLU A 88 10.39 -6.46 -0.19
C GLU A 88 9.60 -6.61 -1.50
N PRO A 89 9.86 -5.74 -2.49
CA PRO A 89 9.26 -5.87 -3.81
C PRO A 89 9.82 -7.08 -4.55
N VAL A 90 8.96 -7.79 -5.27
CA VAL A 90 9.37 -8.88 -6.17
C VAL A 90 10.24 -8.31 -7.29
N LEU A 91 11.49 -8.79 -7.38
CA LEU A 91 12.52 -8.26 -8.29
C LEU A 91 12.13 -8.32 -9.78
N GLU A 92 11.24 -9.23 -10.17
CA GLU A 92 10.80 -9.39 -11.56
C GLU A 92 9.94 -8.23 -12.09
N SER A 93 9.22 -7.52 -11.21
CA SER A 93 8.25 -6.49 -11.61
C SER A 93 8.87 -5.27 -12.31
N PHE A 94 10.13 -4.96 -12.03
CA PHE A 94 10.81 -3.80 -12.60
C PHE A 94 11.07 -3.96 -14.11
N ASN A 95 11.60 -5.12 -14.51
CA ASN A 95 11.93 -5.40 -15.92
C ASN A 95 10.68 -5.47 -16.81
N GLU A 96 9.55 -5.90 -16.27
CA GLU A 96 8.30 -6.00 -17.02
C GLU A 96 7.64 -4.63 -17.23
N GLN A 97 7.65 -3.76 -16.22
CA GLN A 97 7.13 -2.40 -16.35
C GLN A 97 7.97 -1.53 -17.31
N GLU A 98 9.30 -1.68 -17.33
CA GLU A 98 10.14 -1.01 -18.35
C GLU A 98 9.80 -1.47 -19.76
N ARG A 99 9.63 -2.79 -19.98
CA ARG A 99 9.22 -3.34 -21.29
C ARG A 99 7.86 -2.83 -21.75
N LEU A 100 6.88 -2.77 -20.84
CA LEU A 100 5.54 -2.26 -21.14
C LEU A 100 5.56 -0.76 -21.48
N ASN A 101 6.43 0.02 -20.85
CA ASN A 101 6.57 1.46 -21.13
C ASN A 101 7.36 1.74 -22.42
N GLN A 102 8.31 0.88 -22.81
CA GLN A 102 9.07 1.02 -24.05
C GLN A 102 8.27 0.63 -25.32
N GLY A 103 7.21 -0.16 -25.21
CA GLY A 103 6.35 -0.53 -26.33
C GLY A 103 5.28 0.50 -26.73
N ARG A 104 5.30 1.70 -26.14
CA ARG A 104 4.30 2.76 -26.35
C ARG A 104 4.94 4.04 -26.91
N LEU A 105 5.65 3.92 -28.04
CA LEU A 105 6.10 5.03 -28.90
C LEU A 105 5.70 4.75 -30.35
#